data_AF-A0A925RES1-F1
#
_entry.id   AF-A0A925RES1-F1
#
_cell.length_a   1.000
_cell.length_b   1.000
_cell.length_c   1.000
_cell.angle_alpha   90.00
_cell.angle_beta   90.00
_cell.angle_gamma   90.00
#
_symmetry.space_group_name_H-M   'P 1'
#
loop_
_entity.id
_entity.type
_entity.pdbx_description
1 polymer ?
#
loop_
_entity_poly.entity_id
_entity_poly.type
_entity_poly.pdbx_seq_one_letter_code
_entity_poly.pdbx_strand_id
1 'polypeptide(L)' 'MNFRFIYTLCIVVLACARNMSASAVDDAVKPKPNFVFILADDLGYGELECYGQKVIQTPRLDLMAKQG' A
#
# COMPACT_ATOMS: atom_id res chain seq x y z
N MET A 1 41.05 -7.04 -28.97
CA MET A 1 39.91 -7.18 -28.05
C MET A 1 40.24 -6.41 -26.78
N ASN A 2 39.63 -5.24 -26.57
CA ASN A 2 40.18 -4.21 -25.69
C ASN A 2 39.95 -4.55 -24.20
N PHE A 3 41.03 -4.58 -23.40
CA PHE A 3 41.02 -4.94 -21.98
C PHE A 3 40.03 -4.11 -21.14
N ARG A 4 39.81 -2.85 -21.53
CA ARG A 4 38.81 -1.95 -20.92
C ARG A 4 37.36 -2.46 -21.07
N PHE A 5 37.05 -3.14 -22.17
CA PHE A 5 35.70 -3.65 -22.44
C PHE A 5 35.35 -4.84 -21.55
N ILE A 6 36.34 -5.71 -21.29
CA ILE A 6 36.20 -6.87 -20.39
C ILE A 6 35.94 -6.40 -18.95
N TYR A 7 36.67 -5.38 -18.50
CA TYR A 7 36.53 -4.85 -17.15
C TYR A 7 35.15 -4.21 -16.90
N THR A 8 34.64 -3.44 -17.87
CA THR A 8 33.30 -2.84 -17.78
C THR A 8 32.20 -3.91 -17.77
N LEU A 9 32.34 -4.97 -18.58
CA LEU A 9 31.37 -6.07 -18.61
C LEU A 9 31.32 -6.81 -17.26
N CYS A 10 32.47 -7.07 -16.63
CA CYS A 10 32.54 -7.71 -15.32
C CYS A 10 31.85 -6.89 -14.22
N ILE A 11 32.01 -5.56 -14.21
CA ILE A 11 31.37 -4.68 -13.22
C ILE A 11 29.84 -4.72 -13.35
N VAL A 12 29.32 -4.71 -14.59
CA VAL A 12 27.87 -4.78 -14.85
C VAL A 12 27.30 -6.12 -14.38
N VAL A 13 28.00 -7.22 -14.66
CA VAL A 13 27.55 -8.58 -14.25
C VAL A 13 27.57 -8.73 -12.73
N LEU A 14 28.62 -8.24 -12.04
CA LEU A 14 28.68 -8.27 -10.58
C LEU A 14 27.59 -7.40 -9.92
N ALA A 15 27.25 -6.24 -10.51
CA ALA A 15 26.18 -5.39 -10.00
C ALA A 15 24.80 -6.05 -10.09
N CYS A 16 24.52 -6.76 -11.19
CA CYS A 16 23.26 -7.50 -11.36
C CYS A 16 23.14 -8.68 -10.37
N ALA A 17 24.23 -9.35 -10.04
CA ALA A 17 24.21 -10.51 -9.15
C ALA A 17 23.88 -10.15 -7.68
N ARG A 18 24.11 -8.89 -7.24
CA ARG A 18 23.81 -8.46 -5.86
C ARG A 18 22.32 -8.24 -5.57
N ASN A 19 21.49 -8.11 -6.61
CA ASN A 19 20.04 -7.92 -6.44
C ASN A 19 19.26 -9.24 -6.35
N MET A 20 19.94 -10.39 -6.41
CA MET A 20 19.31 -11.70 -6.28
C MET A 20 19.13 -12.07 -4.81
N SER A 21 18.31 -11.32 -4.07
CA SER A 21 17.78 -11.79 -2.80
C SER A 21 16.69 -12.81 -3.11
N ALA A 22 16.99 -14.08 -2.86
CA ALA A 22 15.97 -15.13 -2.85
C ALA A 22 15.05 -14.88 -1.65
N SER A 23 13.95 -14.15 -1.88
CA SER A 23 12.86 -14.12 -0.90
C SER A 23 12.27 -15.52 -0.84
N ALA A 24 12.62 -16.28 0.20
CA ALA A 24 11.85 -17.43 0.59
C ALA A 24 10.45 -16.92 0.95
N VAL A 25 9.51 -17.14 0.04
CA VAL A 25 8.10 -16.86 0.26
C VAL A 25 7.60 -17.84 1.31
N ASP A 26 7.53 -17.37 2.54
CA ASP A 26 6.72 -18.01 3.57
C ASP A 26 5.26 -17.81 3.14
N ASP A 27 4.70 -18.82 2.47
CA ASP A 27 3.27 -18.95 2.17
C ASP A 27 2.48 -19.28 3.45
N ALA A 28 2.76 -18.54 4.53
CA ALA A 28 1.86 -18.46 5.66
C ALA A 28 0.51 -18.00 5.11
N VAL A 29 -0.51 -18.85 5.23
CA VAL A 29 -1.88 -18.59 4.79
C VAL A 29 -2.30 -17.23 5.36
N LYS A 30 -2.22 -16.18 4.54
CA LYS A 30 -2.59 -14.84 4.98
C LYS A 30 -4.07 -14.91 5.36
N PRO A 31 -4.44 -14.53 6.60
CA PRO A 31 -5.84 -14.53 6.99
C PRO A 31 -6.62 -13.66 6.00
N LYS A 32 -7.72 -14.20 5.48
CA LYS A 32 -8.58 -13.45 4.57
C LYS A 32 -9.16 -12.25 5.33
N PRO A 33 -9.22 -11.06 4.73
CA PRO A 33 -9.85 -9.92 5.37
C PRO A 33 -11.33 -10.21 5.62
N ASN A 34 -11.85 -9.70 6.73
CA ASN A 34 -13.29 -9.65 6.98
C ASN A 34 -13.85 -8.39 6.31
N PHE A 35 -15.00 -8.51 5.67
CA PHE A 35 -15.70 -7.38 5.05
C PHE A 35 -16.94 -7.04 5.85
N VAL A 36 -17.09 -5.77 6.23
CA VAL A 36 -18.30 -5.23 6.87
C VAL A 36 -18.83 -4.15 5.95
N PHE A 37 -20.05 -4.31 5.45
CA PHE A 37 -20.74 -3.32 4.64
C PHE A 37 -21.78 -2.60 5.50
N ILE A 38 -21.66 -1.28 5.59
CA ILE A 38 -22.58 -0.43 6.32
C ILE A 38 -23.38 0.37 5.29
N LEU A 39 -24.69 0.13 5.25
CA LEU A 39 -25.63 0.90 4.44
C LEU A 39 -26.35 1.91 5.33
N ALA A 40 -26.34 3.17 4.93
CA ALA A 40 -27.13 4.22 5.53
C ALA A 40 -28.14 4.72 4.50
N ASP A 41 -29.40 4.83 4.90
CA ASP A 41 -30.46 5.39 4.05
C ASP A 41 -30.39 6.91 4.08
N ASP A 42 -30.61 7.55 2.94
CA ASP A 42 -30.62 9.00 2.73
C ASP A 42 -29.40 9.80 3.27
N LEU A 43 -28.29 9.14 3.57
CA LEU A 43 -27.08 9.81 4.07
C LEU A 43 -26.38 10.58 2.95
N GLY A 44 -26.44 11.90 3.02
CA GLY A 44 -25.80 12.81 2.06
C GLY A 44 -24.35 13.13 2.39
N TYR A 45 -23.54 13.46 1.37
CA TYR A 45 -22.16 13.93 1.58
C TYR A 45 -22.07 15.17 2.47
N GLY A 46 -23.10 16.03 2.45
CA GLY A 46 -23.14 17.25 3.26
C GLY A 46 -23.39 17.02 4.75
N GLU A 47 -23.58 15.77 5.19
CA GLU A 47 -23.94 15.44 6.57
C GLU A 47 -22.75 14.90 7.39
N LEU A 48 -21.63 14.59 6.73
CA LEU A 48 -20.43 14.06 7.38
C LEU A 48 -19.43 15.17 7.71
N GLU A 49 -18.93 15.17 8.94
CA GLU A 49 -17.96 16.16 9.41
C GLU A 49 -16.64 16.08 8.63
N CYS A 50 -16.20 14.88 8.23
CA CYS A 50 -15.05 14.68 7.35
C CYS A 50 -15.17 15.38 5.98
N TYR A 51 -16.37 15.79 5.56
CA TYR A 51 -16.62 16.60 4.37
C TYR A 51 -16.88 18.09 4.66
N GLY A 52 -16.68 18.54 5.91
CA GLY A 52 -16.60 19.96 6.28
C GLY A 52 -17.86 20.57 6.88
N GLN A 53 -18.93 19.80 7.08
CA GLN A 53 -20.09 20.27 7.83
C GLN A 53 -19.77 20.32 9.35
N LYS A 54 -20.44 21.18 10.13
CA LYS A 54 -20.05 21.53 11.52
C LYS A 54 -21.13 21.31 12.59
N VAL A 55 -22.31 20.87 12.20
CA VAL A 55 -23.50 20.77 13.07
C VAL A 55 -23.66 19.35 13.61
N ILE A 56 -23.67 18.34 12.74
CA ILE A 56 -23.82 16.94 13.12
C ILE A 56 -22.43 16.39 13.51
N GLN A 57 -22.33 15.65 14.60
CA GLN A 57 -21.06 15.04 15.00
C GLN A 57 -21.03 13.59 14.56
N THR A 58 -20.00 13.20 13.80
CA THR A 58 -19.87 11.84 13.25
C THR A 58 -18.57 11.15 13.67
N PRO A 59 -18.20 11.18 14.98
CA PRO A 59 -16.82 10.93 15.42
C PRO A 59 -16.24 9.56 15.04
N ARG A 60 -17.10 8.54 14.86
CA ARG A 60 -16.67 7.21 14.41
C ARG A 60 -16.39 7.18 12.91
N LEU A 61 -17.24 7.80 12.09
CA LEU A 61 -17.04 7.92 10.65
C LEU A 61 -15.82 8.79 10.35
N ASP A 62 -15.62 9.87 11.12
CA ASP A 62 -14.47 10.77 10.95
C ASP A 62 -13.15 10.09 11.33
N LEU A 63 -13.16 9.24 12.36
CA LEU A 63 -12.01 8.43 12.72
C LEU A 63 -11.70 7.38 11.63
N MET A 64 -12.72 6.71 11.09
CA MET A 64 -12.53 5.77 9.98
C MET A 64 -11.97 6.48 8.74
N ALA A 65 -12.51 7.65 8.38
CA ALA A 65 -12.00 8.44 7.26
C ALA A 65 -10.53 8.87 7.42
N LYS A 66 -10.08 9.12 8.66
CA LYS A 66 -8.66 9.44 8.97
C LYS A 66 -7.74 8.22 8.93
N GLN A 67 -8.26 7.02 9.18
CA GLN A 67 -7.49 5.79 9.25
C GLN A 67 -7.33 5.11 7.88
N GLY A 68 -8.20 5.43 6.92
CA GLY A 68 -8.21 4.84 5.58
C GLY A 68 -9.07 3.59 5.49
#